data_AF-A0A957JCU3-F1
#
_entry.id   AF-A0A957JCU3-F1
#
_cell.length_a   1.000
_cell.length_b   1.000
_cell.length_c   1.000
_cell.angle_alpha   90.00
_cell.angle_beta   90.00
_cell.angle_gamma   90.00
#
_symmetry.space_group_name_H-M   'P 1'
#
loop_
_entity.id
_entity.type
_entity.pdbx_description
1 polymer ?
#
loop_
_entity_poly.entity_id
_entity_poly.type
_entity_poly.pdbx_seq_one_letter_code
_entity_poly.pdbx_strand_id
1 'polypeptide(L)'
;NSALARTATAFGIIWSVLVIASGMIYIVGMETVVALQATNPEQAATVWLAIGSIFNGLGGGVEVVGGIWVLLLSVAGLRGGYFGRGLHYLGYLVGAAGVVSVIPAAAEISASIFGLTQIVWFAWLGINMLYRPVPVTQGAGVTA
;
A
#
# COMPACT_ATOMS: atom_id res chain seq x y z
N ASN A 1 22.15 5.94 0.49
CA ASN A 1 20.75 5.86 0.98
C ASN A 1 19.79 6.85 0.33
N SER A 2 20.19 8.07 -0.06
CA SER A 2 19.29 9.07 -0.67
C SER A 2 18.57 8.59 -1.95
N ALA A 3 19.27 7.98 -2.91
CA ALA A 3 18.64 7.52 -4.15
C ALA A 3 17.56 6.44 -3.91
N LEU A 4 17.88 5.44 -3.09
CA LEU A 4 16.95 4.35 -2.75
C LEU A 4 15.70 4.86 -2.03
N ALA A 5 15.87 5.79 -1.08
CA ALA A 5 14.75 6.41 -0.38
C ALA A 5 13.86 7.22 -1.34
N ARG A 6 14.43 7.99 -2.27
CA ARG A 6 13.65 8.71 -3.30
C ARG A 6 12.87 7.76 -4.20
N THR A 7 13.49 6.66 -4.63
CA THR A 7 12.79 5.64 -5.42
C THR A 7 11.66 5.01 -4.62
N ALA A 8 11.89 4.67 -3.35
CA ALA A 8 10.83 4.18 -2.47
C ALA A 8 9.68 5.20 -2.36
N THR A 9 9.97 6.49 -2.15
CA THR A 9 8.94 7.54 -2.12
C THR A 9 8.13 7.59 -3.42
N ALA A 10 8.78 7.50 -4.58
CA ALA A 10 8.09 7.49 -5.86
C ALA A 10 7.11 6.31 -5.97
N PHE A 11 7.56 5.09 -5.65
CA PHE A 11 6.70 3.90 -5.64
C PHE A 11 5.56 4.02 -4.62
N GLY A 12 5.82 4.57 -3.43
CA GLY A 12 4.80 4.79 -2.41
C GLY A 12 3.70 5.76 -2.85
N ILE A 13 4.08 6.86 -3.52
CA ILE A 13 3.11 7.82 -4.09
C ILE A 13 2.28 7.15 -5.19
N ILE A 14 2.93 6.46 -6.14
CA ILE A 14 2.24 5.78 -7.24
C ILE A 14 1.26 4.74 -6.70
N TRP A 15 1.71 3.88 -5.78
CA TRP A 15 0.87 2.86 -5.17
C TRP A 15 -0.33 3.48 -4.43
N SER A 16 -0.11 4.55 -3.67
CA SER A 16 -1.20 5.23 -2.96
C SER A 16 -2.26 5.75 -3.94
N VAL A 17 -1.85 6.36 -5.05
CA VAL A 17 -2.76 6.85 -6.09
C VAL A 17 -3.53 5.68 -6.73
N LEU A 18 -2.86 4.57 -7.01
CA LEU A 18 -3.48 3.37 -7.57
C LEU A 18 -4.53 2.76 -6.64
N VAL A 19 -4.22 2.62 -5.35
CA VAL A 19 -5.17 2.11 -4.34
C VAL A 19 -6.39 3.03 -4.24
N ILE A 20 -6.18 4.34 -4.14
CA ILE A 20 -7.30 5.30 -4.08
C ILE A 20 -8.14 5.24 -5.36
N ALA A 21 -7.51 5.23 -6.53
CA ALA A 21 -8.20 5.09 -7.81
C ALA A 21 -9.01 3.81 -7.91
N SER A 22 -8.46 2.67 -7.46
CA SER A 22 -9.16 1.39 -7.43
C SER A 22 -10.42 1.47 -6.56
N GLY A 23 -10.32 2.03 -5.35
CA GLY A 23 -11.44 2.19 -4.44
C GLY A 23 -12.53 3.10 -5.00
N MET A 24 -12.15 4.23 -5.60
CA MET A 24 -13.11 5.14 -6.25
C MET A 24 -13.86 4.46 -7.40
N ILE A 25 -13.15 3.72 -8.26
CA ILE A 25 -13.76 2.97 -9.36
C ILE A 25 -14.74 1.92 -8.83
N TYR A 26 -14.37 1.22 -7.76
CA TYR A 26 -15.23 0.20 -7.16
C TYR A 26 -16.50 0.80 -6.56
N ILE A 27 -16.39 1.92 -5.82
CA ILE A 27 -17.53 2.61 -5.20
C ILE A 27 -18.50 3.14 -6.28
N VAL A 28 -18.00 3.90 -7.25
CA VAL A 28 -18.83 4.48 -8.32
C VAL A 28 -19.39 3.39 -9.24
N GLY A 29 -18.58 2.39 -9.56
CA GLY A 29 -18.99 1.25 -10.37
C GLY A 29 -20.09 0.44 -9.71
N MET A 30 -20.02 0.20 -8.40
CA MET A 30 -21.05 -0.52 -7.66
C MET A 30 -22.40 0.18 -7.71
N GLU A 31 -22.43 1.52 -7.59
CA GLU A 31 -23.66 2.31 -7.73
C GLU A 31 -24.32 2.06 -9.10
N THR A 32 -23.50 2.01 -10.16
CA THR A 32 -23.97 1.73 -11.54
C THR A 32 -24.54 0.32 -11.65
N VAL A 33 -23.87 -0.68 -11.07
CA VAL A 33 -24.32 -2.09 -11.10
C VAL A 33 -25.65 -2.25 -10.35
N VAL A 34 -25.79 -1.63 -9.17
CA VAL A 34 -27.04 -1.67 -8.39
C VAL A 34 -28.20 -1.03 -9.15
N ALA A 35 -27.97 0.11 -9.81
CA ALA A 35 -29.01 0.76 -10.61
C ALA A 35 -29.47 -0.10 -11.80
N LEU A 36 -28.52 -0.77 -12.49
CA LEU A 36 -28.83 -1.65 -13.61
C LEU A 36 -29.54 -2.94 -13.17
N GLN A 37 -29.30 -3.43 -11.96
CA GLN A 37 -29.84 -4.72 -11.52
C GLN A 37 -31.38 -4.77 -11.53
N ALA A 38 -32.06 -3.63 -11.33
CA ALA A 38 -33.52 -3.57 -11.35
C ALA A 38 -34.14 -3.64 -12.76
N THR A 39 -33.39 -3.25 -13.79
CA THR A 39 -33.92 -3.07 -15.16
C THR A 39 -33.28 -4.00 -16.18
N ASN A 40 -31.99 -4.34 -15.99
CA ASN A 40 -31.22 -5.21 -16.86
C ASN A 40 -30.13 -5.97 -16.08
N PRO A 41 -30.48 -7.11 -15.43
CA PRO A 41 -29.55 -7.89 -14.63
C PRO A 41 -28.36 -8.46 -15.42
N GLU A 42 -28.54 -8.79 -16.70
CA GLU A 42 -27.46 -9.32 -17.54
C GLU A 42 -26.39 -8.26 -17.81
N GLN A 43 -26.82 -7.03 -18.11
CA GLN A 43 -25.91 -5.91 -18.25
C GLN A 43 -25.21 -5.57 -16.93
N ALA A 44 -25.94 -5.61 -15.81
CA ALA A 44 -25.37 -5.39 -14.47
C ALA A 44 -24.23 -6.37 -14.17
N ALA A 45 -24.42 -7.66 -14.47
CA ALA A 45 -23.38 -8.68 -14.31
C ALA A 45 -22.14 -8.40 -15.18
N THR A 46 -22.34 -7.95 -16.43
CA THR A 46 -21.24 -7.60 -17.33
C THR A 46 -20.42 -6.40 -16.80
N VAL A 47 -21.11 -5.34 -16.37
CA VAL A 47 -20.46 -4.15 -15.78
C VAL A 47 -19.72 -4.54 -14.50
N TRP A 48 -20.29 -5.40 -13.66
CA TRP A 48 -19.65 -5.91 -12.45
C TRP A 48 -18.33 -6.63 -12.73
N LEU A 49 -18.29 -7.52 -13.74
CA LEU A 49 -17.06 -8.20 -14.15
C LEU A 49 -15.99 -7.21 -14.63
N ALA A 50 -16.40 -6.19 -15.39
CA ALA A 50 -15.48 -5.14 -15.85
C ALA A 50 -14.90 -4.32 -14.68
N ILE A 51 -15.75 -3.88 -13.75
CA ILE A 51 -15.32 -3.16 -12.54
C ILE A 51 -14.38 -4.02 -11.70
N GLY A 52 -14.75 -5.28 -11.46
CA GLY A 52 -13.92 -6.23 -10.69
C GLY A 52 -12.53 -6.42 -11.30
N SER A 53 -12.46 -6.53 -12.63
CA SER A 53 -11.19 -6.67 -13.35
C SER A 53 -10.29 -5.44 -13.18
N ILE A 54 -10.85 -4.24 -13.32
CA ILE A 54 -10.12 -2.97 -13.17
C ILE A 54 -9.70 -2.75 -11.71
N PHE A 55 -10.62 -2.94 -10.77
CA PHE A 55 -10.36 -2.81 -9.33
C PHE A 55 -9.21 -3.71 -8.90
N ASN A 56 -9.29 -5.01 -9.23
CA ASN A 56 -8.26 -5.97 -8.84
C ASN A 56 -6.92 -5.65 -9.50
N GLY A 57 -6.90 -5.21 -10.76
CA GLY A 57 -5.68 -4.90 -11.49
C GLY A 57 -4.96 -3.64 -11.02
N LEU A 58 -5.68 -2.64 -10.49
CA LEU A 58 -5.08 -1.38 -10.04
C LEU A 58 -4.50 -1.47 -8.63
N GLY A 59 -5.12 -2.23 -7.74
CA GLY A 59 -4.67 -2.28 -6.33
C GLY A 59 -5.62 -3.00 -5.38
N GLY A 60 -6.79 -3.44 -5.86
CA GLY A 60 -7.72 -4.25 -5.06
C GLY A 60 -7.34 -5.71 -4.90
N GLY A 61 -6.41 -6.21 -5.75
CA GLY A 61 -5.94 -7.59 -5.72
C GLY A 61 -4.48 -7.76 -6.11
N VAL A 62 -3.95 -6.95 -7.04
CA VAL A 62 -2.53 -6.94 -7.39
C VAL A 62 -1.83 -5.78 -6.66
N GLU A 63 -0.88 -6.12 -5.79
CA GLU A 63 -0.23 -5.21 -4.85
C GLU A 63 1.26 -4.98 -5.17
N VAL A 64 1.68 -5.29 -6.39
CA VAL A 64 3.09 -5.28 -6.81
C VAL A 64 3.81 -3.96 -6.56
N VAL A 65 3.14 -2.83 -6.83
CA VAL A 65 3.73 -1.51 -6.66
C VAL A 65 3.95 -1.20 -5.17
N GLY A 66 3.01 -1.61 -4.32
CA GLY A 66 3.11 -1.51 -2.87
C GLY A 66 4.18 -2.45 -2.32
N GLY A 67 4.24 -3.68 -2.85
CA GLY A 67 5.28 -4.65 -2.51
C GLY A 67 6.68 -4.10 -2.76
N ILE A 68 6.93 -3.55 -3.96
CA ILE A 68 8.20 -2.91 -4.31
C ILE A 68 8.51 -1.74 -3.37
N TRP A 69 7.51 -0.90 -3.09
CA TRP A 69 7.66 0.22 -2.17
C TRP A 69 8.16 -0.23 -0.78
N VAL A 70 7.50 -1.22 -0.17
CA VAL A 70 7.86 -1.72 1.17
C VAL A 70 9.23 -2.41 1.15
N LEU A 71 9.57 -3.15 0.09
CA LEU A 71 10.92 -3.74 -0.06
C LEU A 71 11.99 -2.65 -0.09
N LEU A 72 11.82 -1.62 -0.92
CA LEU A 72 12.79 -0.53 -1.05
C LEU A 72 12.95 0.24 0.27
N LEU A 73 11.85 0.51 0.97
CA LEU A 73 11.88 1.11 2.31
C LEU A 73 12.63 0.24 3.31
N SER A 74 12.38 -1.07 3.32
CA SER A 74 13.01 -2.01 4.24
C SER A 74 14.52 -2.11 4.01
N VAL A 75 14.96 -2.17 2.74
CA VAL A 75 16.38 -2.12 2.38
C VAL A 75 17.01 -0.80 2.81
N ALA A 76 16.35 0.34 2.56
CA ALA A 76 16.86 1.65 2.93
C ALA A 76 16.98 1.81 4.45
N GLY A 77 15.99 1.33 5.20
CA GLY A 77 15.95 1.36 6.65
C GLY A 77 17.06 0.53 7.28
N LEU A 78 17.26 -0.71 6.81
CA LEU A 78 18.34 -1.58 7.28
C LEU A 78 19.72 -1.00 6.99
N ARG A 79 19.94 -0.48 5.76
CA ARG A 79 21.22 0.14 5.38
C ARG A 79 21.49 1.45 6.10
N GLY A 80 20.44 2.16 6.53
CA GLY A 80 20.54 3.43 7.24
C GLY A 80 20.55 3.30 8.76
N GLY A 81 20.31 2.10 9.30
CA GLY A 81 20.16 1.91 10.75
C GLY A 81 18.92 2.61 11.33
N TYR A 82 17.90 2.88 10.50
CA TYR A 82 16.66 3.52 10.95
C TYR A 82 15.69 2.47 11.47
N PHE A 83 15.05 2.72 12.61
CA PHE A 83 14.08 1.80 13.24
C PHE A 83 14.66 0.41 13.59
N GLY A 84 13.88 -0.41 14.30
CA GLY A 84 14.30 -1.76 14.69
C GLY A 84 14.40 -2.71 13.48
N ARG A 85 15.39 -3.62 13.47
CA ARG A 85 15.59 -4.59 12.37
C ARG A 85 14.36 -5.48 12.13
N GLY A 86 13.61 -5.81 13.18
CA GLY A 86 12.37 -6.60 13.09
C GLY A 86 11.32 -5.98 12.17
N LEU A 87 11.18 -4.65 12.18
CA LEU A 87 10.25 -3.93 11.31
C LEU A 87 10.58 -4.14 9.83
N HIS A 88 11.87 -4.15 9.48
CA HIS A 88 12.31 -4.32 8.09
C HIS A 88 12.28 -5.78 7.63
N TYR A 89 12.49 -6.74 8.54
CA TYR A 89 12.26 -8.16 8.21
C TYR A 89 10.79 -8.46 7.96
N LEU A 90 9.88 -7.88 8.77
CA LEU A 90 8.45 -7.90 8.46
C LEU A 90 8.17 -7.20 7.13
N GLY A 91 8.80 -6.06 6.86
CA GLY A 91 8.69 -5.37 5.59
C GLY A 91 9.16 -6.18 4.38
N TYR A 92 10.15 -7.07 4.54
CA TYR A 92 10.50 -8.04 3.49
C TYR A 92 9.39 -9.07 3.24
N LEU A 93 8.75 -9.59 4.30
CA LEU A 93 7.60 -10.49 4.15
C LEU A 93 6.45 -9.80 3.42
N VAL A 94 6.06 -8.61 3.89
CA VAL A 94 5.02 -7.77 3.28
C VAL A 94 5.37 -7.53 1.81
N GLY A 95 6.56 -6.99 1.56
CA GLY A 95 7.01 -6.62 0.23
C GLY A 95 7.08 -7.79 -0.75
N ALA A 96 7.56 -8.94 -0.30
CA ALA A 96 7.61 -10.17 -1.10
C ALA A 96 6.20 -10.67 -1.44
N ALA A 97 5.27 -10.66 -0.49
CA ALA A 97 3.88 -11.03 -0.74
C ALA A 97 3.24 -10.11 -1.79
N GLY A 98 3.46 -8.80 -1.69
CA GLY A 98 2.97 -7.84 -2.69
C GLY A 98 3.56 -8.08 -4.09
N VAL A 99 4.84 -8.45 -4.20
CA VAL A 99 5.44 -8.77 -5.52
C VAL A 99 4.87 -10.08 -6.10
N VAL A 100 4.68 -11.10 -5.26
CA VAL A 100 4.12 -12.41 -5.67
C VAL A 100 2.68 -12.28 -6.15
N SER A 101 1.94 -11.25 -5.76
CA SER A 101 0.53 -11.08 -6.13
C SER A 101 0.27 -10.91 -7.63
N VAL A 102 1.31 -10.66 -8.44
CA VAL A 102 1.19 -10.65 -9.91
C VAL A 102 0.97 -12.06 -10.47
N ILE A 103 1.39 -13.10 -9.75
CA ILE A 103 1.29 -14.49 -10.20
C ILE A 103 -0.16 -14.94 -10.03
N PRO A 104 -0.91 -15.23 -11.11
CA PRO A 104 -2.35 -15.51 -11.01
C PRO A 104 -2.69 -16.65 -10.07
N ALA A 105 -1.88 -17.72 -10.07
CA ALA A 105 -2.07 -18.88 -9.21
C ALA A 105 -1.89 -18.59 -7.70
N ALA A 106 -1.25 -17.48 -7.34
CA ALA A 106 -0.98 -17.08 -5.96
C ALA A 106 -1.57 -15.70 -5.59
N ALA A 107 -2.29 -15.05 -6.51
CA ALA A 107 -2.68 -13.64 -6.38
C ALA A 107 -3.51 -13.40 -5.11
N GLU A 108 -4.60 -14.15 -4.93
CA GLU A 108 -5.52 -13.97 -3.80
C GLU A 108 -4.84 -14.19 -2.44
N ILE A 109 -4.09 -15.28 -2.29
CA ILE A 109 -3.43 -15.61 -1.03
C ILE A 109 -2.30 -14.63 -0.70
N SER A 110 -1.52 -14.22 -1.70
CA SER A 110 -0.41 -13.29 -1.50
C SER A 110 -0.88 -11.86 -1.26
N ALA A 111 -1.95 -11.40 -1.93
CA ALA A 111 -2.61 -10.13 -1.64
C ALA A 111 -3.19 -10.09 -0.22
N SER A 112 -3.80 -11.20 0.22
CA SER A 112 -4.30 -11.33 1.60
C SER A 112 -3.18 -11.27 2.63
N ILE A 113 -2.07 -11.98 2.38
CA ILE A 113 -0.87 -11.92 3.23
C ILE A 113 -0.31 -10.50 3.24
N PHE A 114 -0.17 -9.85 2.08
CA PHE A 114 0.27 -8.47 1.95
C PHE A 114 -0.60 -7.55 2.81
N GLY A 115 -1.92 -7.52 2.61
CA GLY A 115 -2.83 -6.64 3.33
C GLY A 115 -2.77 -6.83 4.85
N LEU A 116 -2.87 -8.08 5.33
CA LEU A 116 -2.87 -8.38 6.76
C LEU A 116 -1.53 -8.03 7.43
N THR A 117 -0.41 -8.42 6.81
CA THR A 117 0.91 -8.13 7.36
C THR A 117 1.27 -6.65 7.24
N GLN A 118 0.77 -5.96 6.21
CA GLN A 118 0.96 -4.53 5.99
C GLN A 118 0.25 -3.69 7.05
N ILE A 119 -0.92 -4.10 7.53
CA ILE A 119 -1.60 -3.43 8.68
C ILE A 119 -0.69 -3.46 9.91
N VAL A 120 -0.16 -4.64 10.26
CA VAL A 120 0.77 -4.81 11.39
C VAL A 120 2.02 -3.97 11.19
N TRP A 121 2.57 -3.97 9.97
CA TRP A 121 3.76 -3.21 9.61
C TRP A 121 3.53 -1.69 9.73
N PHE A 122 2.41 -1.17 9.24
CA PHE A 122 2.04 0.24 9.35
C PHE A 122 1.87 0.68 10.80
N ALA A 123 1.14 -0.11 11.59
CA ALA A 123 0.96 0.18 13.01
C ALA A 123 2.31 0.24 13.73
N TRP A 124 3.19 -0.73 13.47
CA TRP A 124 4.52 -0.76 14.09
C TRP A 124 5.41 0.39 13.61
N LEU A 125 5.43 0.72 12.33
CA LEU A 125 6.15 1.88 11.80
C LEU A 125 5.65 3.18 12.45
N GLY A 126 4.32 3.38 12.48
CA GLY A 126 3.69 4.57 13.07
C GLY A 126 4.01 4.72 14.55
N ILE A 127 3.96 3.62 15.32
CA ILE A 127 4.37 3.60 16.72
C ILE A 127 5.83 4.05 16.88
N ASN A 128 6.76 3.53 16.08
CA ASN A 128 8.16 3.95 16.12
C ASN A 128 8.34 5.44 15.77
N MET A 129 7.50 6.00 14.90
CA MET A 129 7.54 7.41 14.52
C MET A 129 7.04 8.31 15.66
N LEU A 130 6.00 7.89 16.39
CA LEU A 130 5.47 8.64 17.53
C LEU A 130 6.43 8.65 18.73
N TYR A 131 7.16 7.55 18.96
CA TYR A 131 8.10 7.44 20.09
C TYR A 131 9.45 8.13 19.86
N ARG A 132 9.69 8.77 18.71
CA ARG A 132 10.84 9.65 18.51
C ARG A 132 10.46 11.08 18.89
N PRO A 133 11.05 11.67 19.96
CA PRO A 133 10.89 13.09 20.20
C PRO A 133 11.42 13.84 18.97
N VAL A 134 10.56 14.60 18.31
CA VAL A 134 11.04 15.72 17.48
C VAL A 134 11.80 16.61 18.46
N PRO A 135 13.10 16.90 18.25
CA PRO A 135 13.76 17.95 19.01
C PRO A 135 12.95 19.21 18.73
N VAL A 136 12.17 19.67 19.71
CA VAL A 136 11.66 21.03 19.69
C VAL A 136 12.93 21.86 19.70
N THR A 137 13.28 22.44 18.55
CA THR A 137 14.28 23.50 18.50
C THR A 137 13.78 24.55 19.47
N GLN A 138 14.35 24.56 20.67
CA GLN A 138 14.19 25.66 21.62
C GLN A 138 14.62 26.90 20.85
N GLY A 139 13.64 27.69 20.44
CA GLY A 139 13.86 28.99 19.85
C GLY A 139 14.74 29.77 20.80
N ALA A 140 15.90 30.14 20.26
CA ALA A 140 16.78 31.22 20.66
C ALA A 140 16.63 31.70 22.11
N GLY A 141 17.65 31.41 22.92
CA GLY A 141 18.00 32.31 24.02
C GLY A 141 18.16 33.72 23.46
N VAL A 142 17.14 34.55 23.66
CA VAL A 142 17.28 36.00 23.68
C VAL A 142 17.90 36.31 25.04
N THR A 143 19.21 36.14 25.14
CA THR A 143 19.98 36.77 26.22
C THR A 143 20.24 38.21 25.80
N ALA A 144 19.55 39.10 26.54
CA ALA A 144 19.91 40.45 26.97
C ALA A 144 20.73 41.34 26.01
#